data_AF-A0A6N7HL47-F1
#
_entry.id   AF-A0A6N7HL47-F1
#
_cell.length_a   1.000
_cell.length_b   1.000
_cell.length_c   1.000
_cell.angle_alpha   90.00
_cell.angle_beta   90.00
_cell.angle_gamma   90.00
#
_symmetry.space_group_name_H-M   'P 1'
#
loop_
_entity.id
_entity.type
_entity.pdbx_description
1 polymer ?
#
loop_
_entity_poly.entity_id
_entity_poly.type
_entity_poly.pdbx_seq_one_letter_code
_entity_poly.pdbx_strand_id
1 'polypeptide(L)'
;MTAFGNQLVQTHVRLRERLDRFRAGEDVPARDLRAHCLTFCSVLTRHHEAEDSAAFPVLAREFPELGPVLDELSRDHELVAGAMRRLTALLDGDTDRDDIRQEVDTLAALLETHLVYEEKKIVAALNALRPDTADAAALRCATTFPE
;
A
#
# COMPACT_ATOMS: atom_id res chain seq x y z
N MET A 1 -21.16 4.18 9.57
CA MET A 1 -19.83 4.62 9.10
C MET A 1 -18.83 3.55 9.53
N THR A 2 -18.09 2.98 8.58
CA THR A 2 -17.09 1.94 8.85
C THR A 2 -15.91 2.54 9.62
N ALA A 3 -15.35 1.81 10.59
CA ALA A 3 -14.19 2.26 11.36
C ALA A 3 -12.93 2.33 10.47
N PHE A 4 -12.00 3.24 10.77
CA PHE A 4 -10.84 3.52 9.91
C PHE A 4 -9.93 2.31 9.70
N GLY A 5 -9.67 1.51 10.74
CA GLY A 5 -8.88 0.29 10.61
C GLY A 5 -9.56 -0.75 9.71
N ASN A 6 -10.89 -0.83 9.73
CA ASN A 6 -11.62 -1.70 8.80
C ASN A 6 -11.59 -1.19 7.36
N GLN A 7 -11.53 0.13 7.16
CA GLN A 7 -11.33 0.72 5.83
C GLN A 7 -9.94 0.38 5.27
N LEU A 8 -8.91 0.49 6.12
CA LEU A 8 -7.54 0.10 5.80
C LEU A 8 -7.47 -1.35 5.31
N VAL A 9 -8.00 -2.29 6.11
CA VAL A 9 -8.04 -3.72 5.74
C VAL A 9 -8.74 -3.95 4.40
N GLN A 10 -9.84 -3.25 4.12
CA GLN A 10 -10.52 -3.37 2.82
C GLN A 10 -9.67 -2.84 1.66
N THR A 11 -8.93 -1.76 1.87
CA THR A 11 -7.94 -1.22 0.92
C THR A 11 -6.85 -2.24 0.64
N HIS A 12 -6.34 -2.92 1.68
CA HIS A 12 -5.31 -3.94 1.55
C HIS A 12 -5.80 -5.18 0.80
N VAL A 13 -7.02 -5.65 1.07
CA VAL A 13 -7.62 -6.76 0.31
C VAL A 13 -7.65 -6.44 -1.18
N ARG A 14 -8.08 -5.24 -1.58
CA ARG A 14 -8.09 -4.83 -2.99
C ARG A 14 -6.69 -4.75 -3.60
N LEU A 15 -5.69 -4.33 -2.82
CA LEU A 15 -4.29 -4.31 -3.27
C LEU A 15 -3.77 -5.72 -3.53
N ARG A 16 -4.01 -6.66 -2.60
CA ARG A 16 -3.65 -8.08 -2.75
C ARG A 16 -4.29 -8.70 -3.99
N GLU A 17 -5.60 -8.53 -4.16
CA GLU A 17 -6.32 -9.03 -5.34
C GLU A 17 -5.76 -8.49 -6.66
N ARG A 18 -5.36 -7.21 -6.69
CA ARG A 18 -4.79 -6.59 -7.88
C ARG A 18 -3.39 -7.12 -8.18
N LEU A 19 -2.59 -7.39 -7.15
CA LEU A 19 -1.25 -7.94 -7.29
C LEU A 19 -1.27 -9.42 -7.71
N ASP A 20 -2.20 -10.20 -7.17
CA ASP A 20 -2.39 -11.60 -7.57
C ASP A 20 -2.76 -11.72 -9.06
N ARG A 21 -3.58 -10.80 -9.59
CA ARG A 21 -3.87 -10.75 -11.04
C ARG A 21 -2.60 -10.50 -11.87
N PHE A 22 -1.66 -9.68 -11.39
CA PHE A 22 -0.38 -9.48 -12.08
C PHE A 22 0.49 -10.73 -12.06
N ARG A 23 0.55 -11.41 -10.92
CA ARG A 23 1.35 -12.63 -10.74
C ARG A 23 0.82 -13.80 -11.56
N ALA A 24 -0.50 -13.94 -11.64
CA ALA A 24 -1.16 -14.97 -12.43
C ALA A 24 -0.82 -14.85 -13.92
N GLY A 25 -0.41 -13.66 -14.38
CA GLY A 25 -0.05 -13.42 -15.77
C GLY A 25 -1.18 -13.83 -16.71
N GLU A 26 -2.44 -13.50 -16.33
CA GLU A 26 -3.58 -13.62 -17.25
C GLU A 26 -3.17 -13.07 -18.62
N ASP A 27 -3.66 -13.65 -19.72
CA ASP A 27 -3.34 -13.34 -21.14
C ASP A 27 -3.70 -11.90 -21.52
N VAL A 28 -3.10 -10.95 -20.82
CA VAL A 28 -3.27 -9.52 -20.91
C VAL A 28 -2.14 -9.04 -21.82
N PRO A 29 -2.45 -8.38 -22.94
CA PRO A 29 -1.44 -7.82 -23.82
C PRO A 29 -0.39 -7.02 -23.02
N ALA A 30 0.88 -7.06 -23.43
CA ALA A 30 1.97 -6.40 -22.68
C ALA A 30 1.71 -4.88 -22.44
N ARG A 31 1.02 -4.23 -23.38
CA ARG A 31 0.57 -2.83 -23.25
C ARG A 31 -0.39 -2.63 -22.08
N ASP A 32 -1.31 -3.57 -21.89
CA ASP A 32 -2.31 -3.54 -20.83
C ASP A 32 -1.65 -3.87 -19.48
N LEU A 33 -0.70 -4.81 -19.45
CA LEU A 33 0.11 -5.08 -18.26
C LEU A 33 0.87 -3.84 -17.78
N ARG A 34 1.55 -3.12 -18.68
CA ARG A 34 2.25 -1.87 -18.33
C ARG A 34 1.28 -0.83 -17.76
N ALA A 35 0.16 -0.59 -18.44
CA ALA A 35 -0.83 0.37 -17.98
C ALA A 35 -1.37 0.02 -16.58
N HIS A 36 -1.72 -1.25 -16.38
CA HIS A 36 -2.22 -1.72 -15.10
C HIS A 36 -1.18 -1.61 -13.97
N CYS A 37 0.09 -1.97 -14.23
CA CYS A 37 1.19 -1.82 -13.27
C CYS A 37 1.41 -0.35 -12.91
N LEU A 38 1.47 0.56 -13.87
CA LEU A 38 1.64 1.99 -13.60
C LEU A 38 0.49 2.55 -12.75
N THR A 39 -0.75 2.17 -13.06
CA THR A 39 -1.89 2.56 -12.24
C THR A 39 -1.79 1.96 -10.83
N PHE A 40 -1.36 0.70 -10.68
CA PHE A 40 -1.15 0.09 -9.37
C PHE A 40 -0.08 0.83 -8.56
N CYS A 41 1.09 1.07 -9.16
CA CYS A 41 2.18 1.80 -8.52
C CYS A 41 1.74 3.20 -8.09
N SER A 42 0.99 3.92 -8.92
CA SER A 42 0.46 5.25 -8.59
C SER A 42 -0.51 5.21 -7.41
N VAL A 43 -1.43 4.24 -7.41
CA VAL A 43 -2.44 4.07 -6.36
C VAL A 43 -1.77 3.69 -5.03
N LEU A 44 -0.83 2.76 -5.05
CA LEU A 44 -0.09 2.31 -3.87
C LEU A 44 0.78 3.43 -3.29
N THR A 45 1.48 4.18 -4.16
CA THR A 45 2.28 5.34 -3.74
C THR A 45 1.43 6.36 -2.98
N ARG A 46 0.26 6.72 -3.52
CA ARG A 46 -0.62 7.69 -2.89
C ARG A 46 -1.15 7.22 -1.53
N HIS A 47 -1.42 5.93 -1.39
CA HIS A 47 -1.88 5.34 -0.14
C HIS A 47 -0.81 5.44 0.94
N HIS A 48 0.41 4.96 0.66
CA HIS A 48 1.53 5.06 1.61
C HIS A 48 1.87 6.53 1.95
N GLU A 49 1.85 7.43 0.96
CA GLU A 49 2.07 8.87 1.21
C GLU A 49 0.99 9.46 2.14
N ALA A 50 -0.27 9.05 1.98
CA ALA A 50 -1.35 9.50 2.85
C ALA A 50 -1.24 8.90 4.26
N GLU A 51 -0.70 7.70 4.41
CA GLU A 51 -0.40 7.12 5.72
C GLU A 51 0.71 7.88 6.42
N ASP A 52 1.85 8.06 5.75
CA ASP A 52 3.01 8.76 6.29
C ASP A 52 2.72 10.22 6.65
N SER A 53 2.00 10.94 5.78
CA SER A 53 1.75 12.37 5.96
C SER A 53 0.52 12.71 6.80
N ALA A 54 -0.39 11.76 6.99
CA ALA A 54 -1.68 12.03 7.64
C ALA A 54 -2.05 11.02 8.74
N ALA A 55 -2.10 9.72 8.47
CA ALA A 55 -2.53 8.74 9.49
C ALA A 55 -1.50 8.54 10.60
N PHE A 56 -0.23 8.37 10.25
CA PHE A 56 0.84 8.09 11.22
C PHE A 56 1.06 9.27 12.19
N PRO A 57 1.04 10.55 11.78
CA PRO A 57 1.10 11.67 12.73
C PRO A 57 -0.06 11.69 13.74
N VAL A 58 -1.28 11.32 13.31
CA VAL A 58 -2.43 11.21 14.21
C VAL A 58 -2.22 10.07 15.19
N LEU A 59 -1.83 8.89 14.70
CA LEU A 59 -1.55 7.72 15.55
C LEU A 59 -0.42 7.99 16.54
N ALA A 60 0.66 8.65 16.13
CA ALA A 60 1.78 8.99 17.01
C ALA A 60 1.37 9.95 18.13
N ARG A 61 0.40 10.84 17.88
CA ARG A 61 -0.13 11.77 18.88
C ARG A 61 -1.08 11.10 19.87
N GLU A 62 -1.99 10.27 19.37
CA GLU A 62 -3.03 9.63 20.19
C GLU A 62 -2.53 8.35 20.88
N PHE A 63 -1.55 7.66 20.29
CA PHE A 63 -0.95 6.41 20.78
C PHE A 63 0.59 6.47 20.68
N PRO A 64 1.27 7.25 21.54
CA PRO A 64 2.73 7.45 21.46
C PRO A 64 3.55 6.16 21.53
N GLU A 65 3.02 5.10 22.13
CA GLU A 65 3.64 3.77 22.18
C GLU A 65 3.80 3.11 20.80
N LEU A 66 3.06 3.56 19.79
CA LEU A 66 3.19 3.09 18.41
C LEU A 66 4.37 3.73 17.66
N GLY A 67 5.04 4.76 18.21
CA GLY A 67 6.13 5.47 17.52
C GLY A 67 7.15 4.55 16.81
N PRO A 68 7.75 3.56 17.49
CA PRO A 68 8.69 2.64 16.86
C PRO A 68 8.08 1.78 15.74
N VAL A 69 6.78 1.45 15.84
CA VAL A 69 6.04 0.70 14.81
C VAL A 69 5.81 1.58 13.58
N LEU A 70 5.40 2.84 13.77
CA LEU A 70 5.16 3.77 12.68
C LEU A 70 6.46 4.06 11.92
N ASP A 71 7.58 4.23 12.63
CA ASP A 71 8.90 4.39 12.02
C ASP A 71 9.31 3.16 11.19
N GLU A 72 8.92 1.96 11.61
CA GLU A 72 9.15 0.71 10.87
C GLU A 72 8.29 0.63 9.61
N LEU A 73 7.02 0.98 9.70
CA LEU A 73 6.11 1.03 8.56
C LEU A 73 6.57 2.03 7.49
N SER A 74 7.00 3.23 7.90
CA SER A 74 7.56 4.21 6.94
C SER A 74 8.84 3.70 6.26
N ARG A 75 9.68 2.92 6.94
CA ARG A 75 10.84 2.26 6.29
C ARG A 75 10.39 1.18 5.30
N ASP A 76 9.37 0.40 5.63
CA ASP A 76 8.80 -0.58 4.70
C ASP A 76 8.23 0.10 3.45
N HIS A 77 7.61 1.27 3.58
CA HIS A 77 7.14 2.07 2.44
C HIS A 77 8.28 2.42 1.48
N GLU A 78 9.46 2.80 1.99
CA GLU A 78 10.64 3.09 1.18
C GLU A 78 11.13 1.85 0.40
N LEU A 79 11.10 0.67 1.02
CA LEU A 79 11.47 -0.60 0.39
C LEU A 79 10.49 -0.97 -0.74
N VAL A 80 9.19 -0.87 -0.47
CA VAL A 80 8.13 -1.10 -1.46
C VAL A 80 8.25 -0.11 -2.62
N ALA A 81 8.47 1.18 -2.32
CA ALA A 81 8.69 2.21 -3.34
C ALA A 81 9.94 1.93 -4.18
N GLY A 82 11.00 1.38 -3.57
CA GLY A 82 12.18 0.90 -4.28
C GLY A 82 11.86 -0.19 -5.30
N ALA A 83 11.09 -1.21 -4.90
CA ALA A 83 10.65 -2.27 -5.80
C ALA A 83 9.75 -1.76 -6.93
N MET A 84 8.81 -0.86 -6.63
CA MET A 84 7.95 -0.23 -7.65
C MET A 84 8.76 0.54 -8.70
N ARG A 85 9.81 1.27 -8.29
CA ARG A 85 10.71 1.98 -9.22
C ARG A 85 11.47 1.03 -10.12
N ARG A 86 11.99 -0.08 -9.58
CA ARG A 86 12.67 -1.12 -10.39
C ARG A 86 11.70 -1.74 -11.39
N LEU A 87 10.51 -2.13 -10.95
CA LEU A 87 9.49 -2.70 -11.82
C LEU A 87 9.11 -1.74 -12.96
N THR A 88 8.93 -0.46 -12.65
CA THR A 88 8.62 0.56 -13.66
C THR A 88 9.75 0.70 -14.69
N ALA A 89 11.01 0.70 -14.24
CA ALA A 89 12.16 0.75 -15.13
C ALA A 89 12.25 -0.47 -16.05
N LEU A 90 11.96 -1.68 -15.54
CA LEU A 90 11.91 -2.91 -16.35
C LEU A 90 10.83 -2.84 -17.44
N LEU A 91 9.65 -2.26 -17.12
CA LEU A 91 8.53 -2.08 -18.04
C LEU A 91 8.77 -1.02 -19.13
N ASP A 92 9.70 -0.09 -18.90
CA ASP A 92 10.08 0.95 -19.86
C ASP A 92 11.26 0.53 -20.75
N GLY A 93 11.97 -0.55 -20.40
CA GLY A 93 13.07 -1.12 -21.16
C GLY A 93 12.66 -2.25 -22.11
N ASP A 94 13.62 -2.71 -22.91
CA ASP A 94 13.51 -3.95 -23.71
C ASP A 94 14.02 -5.12 -22.85
N THR A 95 13.27 -5.45 -21.79
CA THR A 95 13.65 -6.42 -20.75
C THR A 95 12.92 -7.76 -20.97
N ASP A 96 13.52 -8.86 -20.51
CA ASP A 96 12.88 -10.18 -20.53
C ASP A 96 11.62 -10.21 -19.64
N ARG A 97 10.61 -10.96 -20.07
CA ARG A 97 9.39 -11.21 -19.31
C ARG A 97 9.69 -11.91 -17.97
N ASP A 98 10.73 -12.73 -17.91
CA ASP A 98 11.11 -13.43 -16.69
C ASP A 98 11.64 -12.46 -15.62
N ASP A 99 12.40 -11.44 -16.01
CA ASP A 99 12.87 -10.37 -15.10
C ASP A 99 11.70 -9.56 -14.53
N ILE A 100 10.71 -9.22 -15.39
CA ILE A 100 9.49 -8.54 -14.95
C ILE A 100 8.72 -9.40 -13.94
N ARG A 101 8.57 -10.69 -14.21
CA ARG A 101 7.90 -11.63 -13.29
C ARG A 101 8.61 -11.71 -11.93
N GLN A 102 9.93 -11.80 -11.94
CA GLN A 102 10.73 -11.85 -10.73
C GLN A 102 10.58 -10.58 -9.88
N GLU A 103 10.57 -9.40 -10.50
CA GLU A 103 10.37 -8.15 -9.75
C GLU A 103 8.92 -8.02 -9.25
N VAL A 104 7.92 -8.51 -9.99
CA VAL A 104 6.53 -8.58 -9.51
C VAL A 104 6.42 -9.50 -8.28
N ASP A 105 7.08 -10.67 -8.29
CA ASP A 105 7.11 -11.57 -7.12
C ASP A 105 7.82 -10.92 -5.93
N THR A 106 8.89 -10.16 -6.18
CA THR A 106 9.61 -9.40 -5.15
C THR A 106 8.70 -8.34 -4.52
N LEU A 107 8.00 -7.55 -5.35
CA LEU A 107 7.04 -6.55 -4.89
C LEU A 107 5.91 -7.21 -4.08
N ALA A 108 5.43 -8.39 -4.51
CA ALA A 108 4.38 -9.12 -3.81
C ALA A 108 4.82 -9.63 -2.44
N ALA A 109 6.03 -10.19 -2.33
CA ALA A 109 6.55 -10.65 -1.04
C ALA A 109 6.74 -9.50 -0.04
N LEU A 110 7.29 -8.36 -0.50
CA LEU A 110 7.47 -7.17 0.31
C LEU A 110 6.13 -6.59 0.77
N LEU A 111 5.20 -6.40 -0.18
CA LEU A 111 3.91 -5.81 0.12
C LEU A 111 3.09 -6.70 1.06
N GLU A 112 3.05 -8.02 0.83
CA GLU A 112 2.30 -8.92 1.71
C GLU A 112 2.84 -8.87 3.16
N THR A 113 4.16 -8.89 3.33
CA THR A 113 4.79 -8.80 4.65
C THR A 113 4.43 -7.48 5.33
N HIS A 114 4.52 -6.38 4.59
CA HIS A 114 4.19 -5.04 5.06
C HIS A 114 2.72 -4.93 5.49
N LEU A 115 1.77 -5.30 4.62
CA LEU A 115 0.33 -5.18 4.90
C LEU A 115 -0.08 -6.03 6.11
N VAL A 116 0.46 -7.24 6.26
CA VAL A 116 0.20 -8.10 7.44
C VAL A 116 0.73 -7.45 8.71
N TYR A 117 1.92 -6.86 8.66
CA TYR A 117 2.51 -6.19 9.82
C TYR A 117 1.69 -4.98 10.23
N GLU A 118 1.34 -4.13 9.27
CA GLU A 118 0.52 -2.95 9.49
C GLU A 118 -0.84 -3.30 10.10
N GLU A 119 -1.58 -4.21 9.46
CA GLU A 119 -2.90 -4.63 9.93
C GLU A 119 -2.85 -5.13 11.37
N LYS A 120 -1.85 -5.95 11.70
CA LYS A 120 -1.65 -6.49 13.05
C LYS A 120 -1.37 -5.40 14.08
N LYS A 121 -0.70 -4.31 13.68
CA LYS A 121 -0.16 -3.33 14.61
C LYS A 121 -1.05 -2.12 14.82
N ILE A 122 -1.71 -1.61 13.77
CA ILE A 122 -2.36 -0.29 13.84
C ILE A 122 -3.89 -0.32 13.67
N VAL A 123 -4.48 -1.41 13.18
CA VAL A 123 -5.94 -1.49 12.93
C VAL A 123 -6.76 -1.24 14.20
N ALA A 124 -6.33 -1.79 15.33
CA ALA A 124 -7.04 -1.60 16.60
C ALA A 124 -7.00 -0.12 17.04
N ALA A 125 -5.85 0.54 16.91
CA ALA A 125 -5.68 1.95 17.23
C ALA A 125 -6.51 2.85 16.29
N LEU A 126 -6.47 2.58 14.98
CA LEU A 126 -7.30 3.27 14.00
C LEU A 126 -8.80 3.12 14.28
N ASN A 127 -9.24 1.94 14.72
CA ASN A 127 -10.64 1.68 15.07
C ASN A 127 -11.08 2.37 16.38
N ALA A 128 -10.14 2.71 17.26
CA ALA A 128 -10.41 3.48 18.47
C ALA A 128 -10.57 4.99 18.19
N LEU A 129 -10.07 5.48 17.05
CA LEU A 129 -10.25 6.87 16.63
C LEU A 129 -11.71 7.14 16.26
N ARG A 130 -12.26 8.24 16.80
CA ARG A 130 -13.64 8.62 16.51
C ARG A 130 -13.74 9.25 15.11
N PRO A 131 -14.75 8.93 14.31
CA PRO A 131 -14.84 9.43 12.95
C PRO A 131 -15.38 10.87 12.82
N ASP A 132 -15.68 11.53 13.94
CA ASP A 132 -15.99 12.95 14.08
C ASP A 132 -14.78 13.80 14.53
N THR A 133 -13.57 13.23 14.56
CA THR A 133 -12.35 14.00 14.85
C THR A 133 -12.09 15.04 13.76
N ALA A 134 -11.36 16.11 14.12
CA ALA A 134 -10.88 17.09 13.15
C ALA A 134 -10.03 16.43 12.03
N ASP A 135 -9.37 15.31 12.34
CA ASP A 135 -8.50 14.57 11.43
C ASP A 135 -9.25 13.53 10.57
N ALA A 136 -10.57 13.40 10.71
CA ALA A 136 -11.32 12.33 10.06
C ALA A 136 -11.21 12.34 8.52
N ALA A 137 -11.04 13.50 7.89
CA ALA A 137 -10.80 13.58 6.45
C ALA A 137 -9.43 13.03 6.05
N ALA A 138 -8.38 13.33 6.84
CA ALA A 138 -7.03 12.83 6.62
C ALA A 138 -6.97 11.30 6.81
N LEU A 139 -7.58 10.79 7.88
CA LEU A 139 -7.68 9.35 8.15
C LEU A 139 -8.45 8.60 7.05
N ARG A 140 -9.54 9.19 6.50
CA ARG A 140 -10.22 8.60 5.33
C ARG A 140 -9.32 8.55 4.10
N CYS A 141 -8.57 9.62 3.82
CA CYS A 141 -7.67 9.68 2.68
C CYS A 141 -6.57 8.61 2.75
N ALA A 142 -6.06 8.32 3.96
CA ALA A 142 -5.06 7.29 4.18
C ALA A 142 -5.62 5.85 4.10
N THR A 143 -6.83 5.63 4.62
CA THR A 143 -7.41 4.29 4.76
C THR A 143 -8.32 3.87 3.60
N THR A 144 -8.57 4.75 2.62
CA THR A 144 -9.42 4.45 1.45
C THR A 144 -8.80 4.92 0.14
N PHE A 145 -9.06 4.20 -0.94
CA PHE A 145 -8.88 4.74 -2.29
C PHE A 145 -10.09 5.59 -2.66
N PRO A 146 -9.90 6.74 -3.34
CA PRO A 146 -11.00 7.32 -4.08
C PRO A 146 -11.40 6.37 -5.21
N GLU A 147 -12.71 6.25 -5.41
CA GLU A 147 -13.29 5.57 -6.58
C GLU A 147 -12.91 6.27 -7.89
#